data_AF-K1SNW0-F1
#
_entry.id   AF-K1SNW0-F1
#
_cell.length_a   1.000
_cell.length_b   1.000
_cell.length_c   1.000
_cell.angle_alpha   90.00
_cell.angle_beta   90.00
_cell.angle_gamma   90.00
#
_symmetry.space_group_name_H-M   'P 1'
#
loop_
_entity.id
_entity.type
_entity.pdbx_description
1 polymer ?
#
loop_
_entity_poly.entity_id
_entity_poly.type
_entity_poly.pdbx_seq_one_letter_code
_entity_poly.pdbx_strand_id
1 'polypeptide(L)' 'AEKGIALNIQTYNDYVVPNTVVEDGTIDANYFQHTPYLDNFNEEKGTHLVSVGAIHVEPMALYGGKQTNLDALGVKGK' A
#
# COMPACT_ATOMS: atom_id res chain seq x y z
N ALA A 1 -3.27 -11.11 25.38
CA ALA A 1 -2.15 -11.62 24.58
C ALA A 1 -2.08 -13.13 24.74
N GLU A 2 -2.81 -13.88 23.91
CA GLU A 2 -2.99 -15.34 24.08
C GLU A 2 -1.96 -16.19 23.32
N LYS A 3 -1.29 -15.61 22.32
CA LYS A 3 -0.32 -16.32 21.47
C LYS A 3 1.15 -16.03 21.80
N GLY A 4 1.43 -15.27 22.85
CA GLY A 4 2.81 -14.90 23.21
C GLY A 4 3.53 -14.00 22.19
N ILE A 5 2.79 -13.36 21.27
CA ILE A 5 3.34 -12.44 20.27
C ILE A 5 3.17 -11.01 20.78
N ALA A 6 4.28 -10.26 20.81
CA ALA A 6 4.29 -8.82 21.03
C ALA A 6 4.37 -8.12 19.67
N LEU A 7 3.38 -7.29 19.33
CA LEU A 7 3.36 -6.52 18.10
C LEU A 7 3.92 -5.12 18.36
N ASN A 8 5.05 -4.79 17.75
CA ASN A 8 5.65 -3.47 17.80
C ASN A 8 5.29 -2.70 16.52
N ILE A 9 4.32 -1.79 16.61
CA ILE A 9 3.79 -1.07 15.45
C ILE A 9 4.58 0.21 15.24
N GLN A 10 5.14 0.37 14.03
CA GLN A 10 5.77 1.60 13.56
C GLN A 10 4.96 2.16 12.39
N THR A 11 4.62 3.45 12.44
CA THR A 11 3.81 4.11 11.41
C THR A 11 4.70 4.90 10.45
N TYR A 12 4.44 4.73 9.15
CA TYR A 12 5.09 5.47 8.08
C TYR A 12 4.06 6.28 7.30
N ASN A 13 4.50 7.40 6.73
CA ASN A 13 3.63 8.32 5.98
C ASN A 13 3.90 8.30 4.47
N ASP A 14 4.67 7.32 3.99
CA ASP A 14 5.03 7.13 2.59
C ASP A 14 4.99 5.64 2.22
N TYR A 15 5.07 5.36 0.93
CA TYR A 15 4.91 4.01 0.37
C TYR A 15 6.24 3.32 0.01
N VAL A 16 7.37 4.02 0.15
CA VAL A 16 8.69 3.46 -0.22
C VAL A 16 9.37 2.87 1.01
N VAL A 17 9.43 3.63 2.10
CA VAL A 17 10.15 3.24 3.32
C VAL A 17 9.68 1.89 3.86
N PRO A 18 8.37 1.58 3.97
CA PRO A 18 7.93 0.32 4.55
C PRO A 18 8.43 -0.93 3.82
N ASN A 19 8.67 -0.86 2.51
CA ASN A 19 9.23 -1.97 1.75
C ASN A 19 10.74 -2.09 1.96
N THR A 20 11.46 -0.96 1.90
CA THR A 20 12.92 -0.94 2.10
C THR A 20 13.32 -1.53 3.46
N VAL A 21 12.60 -1.17 4.53
CA VAL A 21 12.91 -1.63 5.90
C VAL A 21 12.49 -3.07 6.18
N VAL A 22 11.68 -3.68 5.31
CA VAL A 22 11.45 -5.14 5.34
C VAL A 22 12.55 -5.86 4.57
N GLU A 23 12.90 -5.37 3.37
CA GLU A 23 13.97 -5.97 2.55
C GLU A 23 15.32 -5.96 3.28
N ASP A 24 15.65 -4.87 3.98
CA ASP A 24 16.91 -4.75 4.75
C ASP A 24 16.88 -5.48 6.11
N GLY A 25 15.74 -6.04 6.50
CA GLY A 25 15.56 -6.81 7.73
C GLY A 25 15.36 -5.98 9.00
N THR A 26 15.13 -4.67 8.90
CA THR A 26 14.85 -3.80 10.06
C THR A 26 13.51 -4.14 10.72
N ILE A 27 12.49 -4.52 9.95
CA ILE A 27 11.20 -5.02 10.46
C ILE A 27 10.80 -6.33 9.77
N ASP A 28 10.06 -7.18 10.48
CA ASP A 28 9.71 -8.52 9.98
C ASP A 28 8.63 -8.49 8.89
N ALA A 29 7.75 -7.50 8.90
CA ALA A 29 6.64 -7.38 7.96
C ALA A 29 6.13 -5.94 7.86
N ASN A 30 5.51 -5.61 6.73
CA ASN A 30 4.75 -4.37 6.54
C ASN A 30 3.29 -4.68 6.17
N TYR A 31 2.42 -3.69 6.36
CA TYR A 31 0.99 -3.77 6.05
C TYR A 31 0.47 -2.42 5.56
N PHE A 32 0.48 -2.21 4.24
CA PHE A 32 0.00 -0.96 3.62
C PHE A 32 -0.35 -1.08 2.13
N GLN A 33 0.25 -2.03 1.41
CA GLN A 33 0.21 -2.11 -0.06
C GLN A 33 -0.74 -3.19 -0.59
N HIS A 34 -1.11 -3.05 -1.87
CA HIS A 34 -1.81 -4.07 -2.66
C HIS A 34 -0.86 -4.80 -3.62
N THR A 35 -1.25 -5.99 -4.10
CA THR A 35 -0.39 -6.86 -4.94
C THR A 35 0.22 -6.15 -6.16
N PRO A 36 -0.52 -5.36 -6.97
CA PRO A 36 0.10 -4.68 -8.10
C PRO A 36 1.21 -3.69 -7.74
N TYR A 37 1.16 -3.09 -6.54
CA TYR A 37 2.19 -2.16 -6.08
C TYR A 37 3.44 -2.93 -5.66
N LEU A 38 3.25 -4.04 -4.93
CA LEU A 38 4.34 -4.93 -4.53
C LEU A 38 5.10 -5.48 -5.74
N ASP A 39 4.38 -5.98 -6.75
CA ASP A 39 4.99 -6.54 -7.96
C ASP A 39 5.84 -5.49 -8.69
N ASN A 40 5.30 -4.28 -8.87
CA ASN A 40 6.04 -3.17 -9.48
C ASN A 40 7.24 -2.73 -8.62
N PHE A 41 7.09 -2.68 -7.29
CA PHE A 41 8.18 -2.30 -6.40
C PHE A 41 9.35 -3.30 -6.46
N ASN A 42 9.06 -4.60 -6.49
CA ASN A 42 10.06 -5.63 -6.69
C ASN A 42 10.76 -5.48 -8.05
N GLU A 43 10.00 -5.25 -9.13
CA GLU A 43 10.55 -5.05 -10.48
C GLU A 43 11.45 -3.80 -10.57
N GLU A 44 11.01 -2.66 -10.03
CA GLU A 44 11.74 -1.40 -10.12
C GLU A 44 12.94 -1.31 -9.17
N LYS A 45 12.86 -1.94 -7.99
CA LYS A 45 13.87 -1.80 -6.92
C LYS A 45 14.75 -3.03 -6.74
N GLY A 46 14.46 -4.13 -7.44
CA GLY A 46 15.19 -5.39 -7.30
C GLY A 46 15.05 -6.01 -5.91
N THR A 47 13.90 -5.79 -5.26
CA THR A 47 13.58 -6.37 -3.94
C THR A 47 12.87 -7.72 -4.10
N HIS A 48 12.83 -8.51 -3.03
CA HIS A 48 12.38 -9.91 -3.07
C HIS A 48 11.19 -10.17 -2.14
N LEU A 49 10.39 -9.12 -1.92
CA LEU A 49 9.29 -9.15 -0.98
C LEU A 49 8.14 -10.01 -1.50
N VAL A 50 7.44 -10.71 -0.60
CA VAL A 50 6.32 -11.59 -0.95
C VAL A 50 5.08 -11.24 -0.14
N SER A 51 3.90 -11.41 -0.74
CA SER A 51 2.64 -11.29 -0.01
C SER A 51 2.38 -12.54 0.82
N VAL A 52 2.17 -12.36 2.12
CA VAL A 52 1.87 -13.45 3.06
C VAL A 52 0.36 -13.70 3.22
N GLY A 53 -0.47 -12.79 2.71
CA GLY A 53 -1.92 -12.90 2.75
C GLY A 53 -2.65 -11.64 2.30
N ALA A 54 -3.85 -11.83 1.74
CA ALA A 54 -4.78 -10.75 1.45
C ALA A 54 -5.64 -10.46 2.68
N ILE A 55 -5.58 -9.23 3.18
CA ILE A 55 -6.23 -8.86 4.45
C ILE A 55 -7.51 -8.07 4.22
N HIS A 56 -7.46 -7.01 3.40
CA HIS A 56 -8.61 -6.16 3.08
C HIS A 56 -8.47 -5.51 1.69
N VAL A 57 -9.54 -4.82 1.27
CA VAL A 57 -9.59 -4.04 0.04
C VAL A 57 -10.11 -2.64 0.37
N GLU A 58 -9.43 -1.62 -0.15
CA GLU A 58 -9.84 -0.22 -0.05
C GLU A 58 -10.32 0.25 -1.44
N PRO A 59 -11.61 0.59 -1.60
CA PRO A 59 -12.11 1.11 -2.86
C PRO A 59 -11.42 2.42 -3.24
N MET A 60 -10.74 2.44 -4.39
CA MET A 60 -10.22 3.68 -4.96
C MET A 60 -11.38 4.56 -5.41
N ALA A 61 -11.32 5.84 -5.06
CA ALA A 61 -12.36 6.82 -5.36
C ALA A 61 -11.79 8.12 -5.90
N LEU A 62 -12.55 8.78 -6.75
CA LEU A 62 -12.30 10.15 -7.20
C LEU A 62 -12.92 11.12 -6.20
N TYR A 63 -12.16 12.10 -5.75
CA TYR A 63 -12.64 13.21 -4.92
C TYR A 63 -12.48 14.51 -5.71
N GLY A 64 -13.53 15.34 -5.76
CA GLY A 64 -13.60 16.46 -6.70
C GLY A 64 -12.71 17.67 -6.38
N GLY A 65 -12.07 17.72 -5.21
CA GLY A 65 -11.27 18.87 -4.78
C GLY A 65 -12.10 20.16 -4.74
N LYS A 66 -12.00 21.00 -5.77
CA LYS A 66 -12.83 22.21 -5.93
C LYS A 66 -14.16 21.96 -6.67
N GLN A 67 -14.28 20.85 -7.39
CA GLN A 67 -15.47 20.48 -8.17
C GLN A 67 -16.35 19.53 -7.36
N THR A 68 -17.67 19.55 -7.63
CA THR A 68 -18.65 18.72 -6.91
C THR A 68 -19.21 17.58 -7.75
N ASN A 69 -18.98 17.59 -9.07
CA ASN A 69 -19.43 16.55 -9.98
C ASN A 69 -18.41 16.33 -11.10
N LEU A 70 -18.51 15.16 -11.75
CA LEU A 70 -17.64 14.78 -12.87
C LEU A 70 -18.04 15.47 -14.18
N ASP A 71 -19.30 15.93 -14.31
CA ASP A 71 -19.82 16.60 -15.52
C ASP A 71 -19.00 17.85 -15.85
N ALA A 72 -18.48 18.54 -14.84
CA ALA A 72 -17.60 19.69 -14.97
C ALA A 72 -16.32 19.41 -15.79
N LEU A 73 -15.87 18.16 -15.88
CA LEU A 73 -14.67 17.77 -16.64
C LEU A 73 -14.94 17.63 -18.15
N GLY A 74 -16.20 17.65 -18.59
CA GLY A 74 -16.57 17.52 -20.01
C GLY A 74 -16.18 16.17 -20.64
N VAL A 75 -15.75 15.21 -19.82
CA VAL A 75 -15.36 13.87 -20.28
C VAL A 75 -16.64 13.08 -20.51
N LYS A 76 -17.07 12.97 -21.77
CA LYS A 76 -18.04 11.94 -22.16
C LYS A 76 -17.32 10.60 -22.04
N GLY A 77 -17.66 9.82 -21.01
CA GLY A 77 -17.15 8.46 -20.83
C GLY A 77 -17.33 7.65 -22.11
N LYS A 78 -16.37 6.75 -22.39
CA LYS A 78 -16.53 5.76 -23.46
C LYS A 78 -17.68 4.82 -23.16
#